data_AF-A0A1R4IDT3-F1
#
_entry.id   AF-A0A1R4IDT3-F1
#
_cell.length_a   1.000
_cell.length_b   1.000
_cell.length_c   1.000
_cell.angle_alpha   90.00
_cell.angle_beta   90.00
_cell.angle_gamma   90.00
#
_symmetry.space_group_name_H-M   'P 1'
#
loop_
_entity.id
_entity.type
_entity.pdbx_description
1 polymer ?
#
loop_
_entity_poly.entity_id
_entity_poly.type
_entity_poly.pdbx_seq_one_letter_code
_entity_poly.pdbx_strand_id
1 'polypeptide(L)'
;MSEEVEVSENKGFPWVAMAVFAVVILGIAALQIFTMDTTGLEELEGNSGALVAGGVIGGIVGAIGAFIVLSIQYAFTKFPTQWISKEKNVYKYDIWAALFYSTAIGTVMNFLIQQLNYQENLIVGIIVNIITTVLFLFFYFSGEEKEQHIKKAITIVQVAWLVIGIVLSTAFNALASNMLG
;
A
#
# COMPACT_ATOMS: atom_id res chain seq x y z
N MET A 1 -33.85 15.02 -9.57
CA MET A 1 -34.15 14.07 -8.48
C MET A 1 -32.82 13.46 -8.09
N SER A 2 -32.21 13.92 -7.00
CA SER A 2 -31.06 13.24 -6.40
C SER A 2 -31.62 12.06 -5.63
N GLU A 3 -31.39 10.85 -6.11
CA GLU A 3 -31.61 9.65 -5.30
C GLU A 3 -30.74 9.80 -4.06
N GLU A 4 -31.38 9.85 -2.88
CA GLU A 4 -30.68 9.79 -1.61
C GLU A 4 -30.03 8.40 -1.55
N VAL A 5 -28.71 8.39 -1.72
CA VAL A 5 -27.91 7.17 -1.60
C VAL A 5 -28.01 6.73 -0.14
N GLU A 6 -28.71 5.62 0.13
CA GLU A 6 -28.76 5.05 1.48
C GLU A 6 -27.35 4.66 1.92
N VAL A 7 -26.76 5.51 2.77
CA VAL A 7 -25.49 5.22 3.44
C VAL A 7 -25.77 4.09 4.43
N SER A 8 -25.22 2.90 4.19
CA SER A 8 -25.36 1.81 5.15
C SER A 8 -24.52 2.16 6.39
N GLU A 9 -25.18 2.65 7.44
CA GLU A 9 -24.51 3.03 8.70
C GLU A 9 -23.85 1.82 9.41
N ASN A 10 -24.16 0.59 8.97
CA ASN A 10 -23.75 -0.66 9.59
C ASN A 10 -22.50 -1.33 8.99
N LYS A 11 -21.81 -0.71 8.02
CA LYS A 11 -20.60 -1.32 7.47
C LYS A 11 -19.52 -1.41 8.55
N GLY A 12 -19.02 -2.61 8.83
CA GLY A 12 -17.93 -2.86 9.76
C GLY A 12 -16.55 -2.69 9.14
N PHE A 13 -15.51 -2.79 9.97
CA PHE A 13 -14.12 -2.79 9.50
C PHE A 13 -13.84 -3.96 8.53
N PRO A 14 -13.10 -3.75 7.42
CA PRO A 14 -12.92 -4.77 6.38
C PRO A 14 -11.86 -5.81 6.76
N TRP A 15 -12.19 -6.67 7.73
CA TRP A 15 -11.29 -7.70 8.27
C TRP A 15 -10.73 -8.64 7.20
N VAL A 16 -11.54 -9.00 6.19
CA VAL A 16 -11.10 -9.87 5.09
C VAL A 16 -9.99 -9.21 4.28
N ALA A 17 -10.14 -7.94 3.92
CA ALA A 17 -9.12 -7.20 3.16
C ALA A 17 -7.83 -7.06 3.99
N MET A 18 -7.96 -6.76 5.29
CA MET A 18 -6.83 -6.71 6.21
C MET A 18 -6.10 -8.07 6.29
N ALA A 19 -6.83 -9.18 6.35
CA ALA A 19 -6.24 -10.52 6.37
C ALA A 19 -5.47 -10.82 5.08
N VAL A 20 -6.03 -10.48 3.91
CA VAL A 20 -5.33 -10.61 2.61
C VAL A 20 -4.03 -9.80 2.62
N PHE A 21 -4.09 -8.54 3.08
CA PHE A 21 -2.90 -7.69 3.21
C PHE A 21 -1.85 -8.31 4.14
N ALA A 22 -2.24 -8.78 5.32
CA ALA A 22 -1.34 -9.38 6.29
C ALA A 22 -0.67 -10.66 5.74
N VAL A 23 -1.45 -11.53 5.09
CA VAL A 23 -0.93 -12.76 4.46
C VAL A 23 0.08 -12.45 3.37
N VAL A 24 -0.17 -11.43 2.54
CA VAL A 24 0.77 -11.02 1.49
C VAL A 24 2.08 -10.50 2.07
N ILE A 25 2.02 -9.60 3.06
CA ILE A 25 3.22 -9.03 3.69
C ILE A 25 4.05 -10.12 4.38
N LEU A 26 3.41 -10.96 5.20
CA LEU A 26 4.09 -12.05 5.89
C LEU A 26 4.61 -13.11 4.93
N GLY A 27 3.85 -13.43 3.87
CA GLY A 27 4.26 -14.38 2.84
C GLY A 27 5.50 -13.90 2.07
N ILE A 28 5.54 -12.62 1.68
CA ILE A 28 6.71 -12.03 1.01
C ILE A 28 7.90 -11.97 1.95
N ALA A 29 7.71 -11.55 3.21
CA ALA A 29 8.78 -11.56 4.20
C ALA A 29 9.37 -12.96 4.41
N ALA A 30 8.52 -13.99 4.51
CA ALA A 30 8.96 -15.37 4.61
C ALA A 30 9.74 -15.81 3.37
N LEU A 31 9.25 -15.51 2.16
CA LEU A 31 9.96 -15.83 0.92
C LEU A 31 11.34 -15.18 0.85
N GLN A 32 11.44 -13.88 1.20
CA GLN A 32 12.72 -13.17 1.20
C GLN A 32 13.73 -13.82 2.15
N ILE A 33 13.31 -14.30 3.32
CA ILE A 33 14.18 -15.03 4.26
C ILE A 33 14.67 -16.34 3.64
N PHE A 34 13.82 -17.09 2.94
CA PHE A 34 14.22 -18.35 2.29
C PHE A 34 15.13 -18.17 1.08
N THR A 35 15.05 -17.01 0.40
CA THR A 35 15.87 -16.71 -0.77
C THR A 35 17.10 -15.86 -0.45
N MET A 36 17.27 -15.44 0.81
CA MET A 36 18.45 -14.67 1.23
C MET A 36 19.70 -15.55 1.12
N ASP A 37 20.74 -15.00 0.51
CA ASP A 37 22.05 -15.65 0.42
C ASP A 37 22.68 -15.72 1.82
N THR A 38 22.76 -16.94 2.37
CA THR A 38 23.24 -17.21 3.73
C THR A 38 24.75 -17.40 3.81
N THR A 39 25.49 -17.17 2.72
CA THR A 39 26.96 -17.35 2.66
C THR A 39 27.74 -16.51 3.66
N GLY A 40 27.17 -15.42 4.20
CA GLY A 40 27.76 -14.64 5.31
C GLY A 40 27.29 -15.04 6.72
N LEU A 41 26.39 -16.01 6.84
CA LEU A 41 25.79 -16.51 8.08
C LEU A 41 26.33 -17.89 8.47
N GLU A 42 27.37 -18.39 7.79
CA GLU A 42 28.00 -19.68 8.07
C GLU A 42 28.56 -19.77 9.51
N GLU A 43 28.93 -18.66 10.15
CA GLU A 43 29.29 -18.62 11.58
C GLU A 43 28.10 -18.80 12.54
N LEU A 44 26.86 -18.70 12.06
CA LEU A 44 25.61 -18.88 12.81
C LEU A 44 24.95 -20.26 12.59
N GLU A 45 25.57 -21.15 11.82
CA GLU A 45 25.05 -22.50 11.48
C GLU A 45 24.68 -23.36 12.69
N GLY A 46 25.24 -23.07 13.87
CA GLY A 46 24.86 -23.74 15.13
C GLY A 46 23.50 -23.35 15.70
N ASN A 47 22.81 -22.33 15.17
CA ASN A 47 21.57 -21.79 15.75
C ASN A 47 20.52 -21.47 14.70
N SER A 48 20.07 -22.49 13.97
CA SER A 48 18.88 -22.44 13.11
C SER A 48 17.66 -21.82 13.81
N GLY A 49 17.55 -21.95 15.13
CA GLY A 49 16.54 -21.30 15.96
C GLY A 49 16.62 -19.76 15.96
N ALA A 50 17.81 -19.17 15.95
CA ALA A 50 17.98 -17.71 15.91
C ALA A 50 17.66 -17.10 14.54
N LEU A 51 17.96 -17.82 13.45
CA LEU A 51 17.64 -17.38 12.08
C LEU A 51 16.13 -17.38 11.86
N VAL A 52 15.43 -18.43 12.32
CA VAL A 52 13.97 -18.50 12.29
C VAL A 52 13.33 -17.47 13.22
N ALA A 53 13.83 -17.31 14.46
CA ALA A 53 13.30 -16.32 15.40
C ALA A 53 13.52 -14.89 14.91
N GLY A 54 14.71 -14.58 14.37
CA GLY A 54 15.03 -13.29 13.77
C GLY A 54 14.16 -12.97 12.56
N GLY A 55 13.91 -13.96 11.70
CA GLY A 55 12.99 -13.84 10.57
C GLY A 55 11.55 -13.57 10.99
N VAL A 56 11.06 -14.27 12.00
CA VAL A 56 9.69 -14.06 12.54
C VAL A 56 9.56 -12.68 13.18
N ILE A 57 10.53 -12.26 14.01
CA ILE A 57 10.52 -10.95 14.66
C ILE A 57 10.61 -9.83 13.61
N GLY A 58 11.52 -9.96 12.63
CA GLY A 58 11.65 -9.02 11.53
C GLY A 58 10.36 -8.90 10.70
N GLY A 59 9.71 -10.03 10.39
CA GLY A 59 8.43 -10.06 9.69
C GLY A 59 7.31 -9.37 10.47
N ILE A 60 7.22 -9.57 11.79
CA ILE A 60 6.23 -8.91 12.65
C ILE A 60 6.49 -7.40 12.72
N VAL A 61 7.72 -6.97 12.96
CA VAL A 61 8.09 -5.56 13.01
C VAL A 61 7.81 -4.88 11.67
N GLY A 62 8.13 -5.54 10.56
CA GLY A 62 7.82 -5.08 9.21
C GLY A 62 6.31 -4.93 8.97
N ALA A 63 5.51 -5.90 9.40
CA ALA A 63 4.05 -5.85 9.28
C ALA A 63 3.43 -4.70 10.09
N ILE A 64 3.93 -4.45 11.32
CA ILE A 64 3.51 -3.31 12.14
C ILE A 64 3.88 -2.00 11.45
N GLY A 65 5.11 -1.88 10.95
CA GLY A 65 5.55 -0.71 10.20
C GLY A 65 4.67 -0.43 8.98
N ALA A 66 4.36 -1.46 8.19
CA ALA A 66 3.49 -1.36 7.03
C ALA A 66 2.07 -0.90 7.43
N PHE A 67 1.54 -1.39 8.55
CA PHE A 67 0.23 -0.97 9.06
C PHE A 67 0.21 0.49 9.53
N ILE A 68 1.30 0.97 10.15
CA ILE A 68 1.46 2.38 10.53
C ILE A 68 1.46 3.27 9.28
N VAL A 69 2.20 2.90 8.24
CA VAL A 69 2.23 3.63 6.97
C VAL A 69 0.83 3.67 6.33
N LEU A 70 0.10 2.55 6.33
CA LEU A 70 -1.28 2.52 5.84
C LEU A 70 -2.21 3.42 6.66
N SER A 71 -2.03 3.49 7.97
CA SER A 71 -2.83 4.36 8.84
C SER A 71 -2.60 5.84 8.53
N ILE A 72 -1.36 6.21 8.21
CA ILE A 72 -1.01 7.54 7.73
C ILE A 72 -1.67 7.80 6.38
N GLN A 73 -1.53 6.89 5.40
CA GLN A 73 -2.16 7.02 4.08
C GLN A 73 -3.69 7.14 4.18
N TYR A 74 -4.32 6.40 5.09
CA TYR A 74 -5.73 6.52 5.37
C TYR A 74 -6.11 7.93 5.84
N ALA A 75 -5.38 8.50 6.80
CA ALA A 75 -5.64 9.87 7.27
C ALA A 75 -5.51 10.89 6.13
N PHE A 76 -4.44 10.76 5.33
CA PHE A 76 -4.16 11.63 4.18
C PHE A 76 -5.05 11.38 2.97
N THR A 77 -5.84 10.31 2.96
CA THR A 77 -6.90 10.11 1.98
C THR A 77 -8.21 10.65 2.52
N LYS A 78 -8.58 10.28 3.75
CA LYS A 78 -9.86 10.60 4.36
C LYS A 78 -10.04 12.10 4.58
N PHE A 79 -9.13 12.75 5.29
CA PHE A 79 -9.34 14.14 5.71
C PHE A 79 -9.38 15.12 4.53
N PRO A 80 -8.48 15.03 3.53
CA PRO A 80 -8.60 15.86 2.33
C PRO A 80 -9.88 15.57 1.55
N THR A 81 -10.31 14.30 1.47
CA THR A 81 -11.57 13.94 0.80
C THR A 81 -12.78 14.57 1.51
N GLN A 82 -12.84 14.49 2.85
CA GLN A 82 -13.89 15.14 3.65
C GLN A 82 -13.89 16.66 3.45
N TRP A 83 -12.71 17.27 3.40
CA TRP A 83 -12.58 18.71 3.20
C TRP A 83 -13.06 19.16 1.80
N ILE A 84 -12.71 18.43 0.74
CA ILE A 84 -13.11 18.74 -0.64
C ILE A 84 -14.60 18.45 -0.87
N SER A 85 -15.09 17.31 -0.40
CA SER A 85 -16.50 16.92 -0.56
C SER A 85 -17.45 17.71 0.34
N LYS A 86 -16.94 18.30 1.44
CA LYS A 86 -17.70 18.90 2.54
C LYS A 86 -18.58 17.90 3.30
N GLU A 87 -18.37 16.60 3.08
CA GLU A 87 -19.11 15.53 3.72
C GLU A 87 -18.38 14.93 4.92
N LYS A 88 -19.14 14.57 5.96
CA LYS A 88 -18.59 13.84 7.11
C LYS A 88 -18.39 12.36 6.79
N ASN A 89 -19.28 11.77 6.00
CA ASN A 89 -19.28 10.34 5.67
C ASN A 89 -18.63 10.10 4.30
N VAL A 90 -17.33 9.82 4.29
CA VAL A 90 -16.57 9.49 3.07
C VAL A 90 -16.31 7.98 2.93
N TYR A 91 -17.20 7.15 3.48
CA TYR A 91 -17.14 5.68 3.43
C TYR A 91 -15.80 5.14 3.98
N LYS A 92 -15.51 5.45 5.25
CA LYS A 92 -14.22 5.16 5.91
C LYS A 92 -13.74 3.71 5.75
N TYR A 93 -14.65 2.74 5.79
CA TYR A 93 -14.29 1.32 5.67
C TYR A 93 -14.02 0.90 4.22
N ASP A 94 -14.57 1.61 3.23
CA ASP A 94 -14.21 1.42 1.83
C ASP A 94 -12.82 1.98 1.53
N ILE A 95 -12.42 3.08 2.18
CA ILE A 95 -11.04 3.58 2.11
C ILE A 95 -10.08 2.52 2.65
N TRP A 96 -10.38 1.93 3.82
CA TRP A 96 -9.56 0.86 4.39
C TRP A 96 -9.49 -0.37 3.49
N ALA A 97 -10.63 -0.83 2.96
CA ALA A 97 -10.66 -1.99 2.08
C ALA A 97 -9.83 -1.73 0.81
N ALA A 98 -9.99 -0.55 0.22
CA ALA A 98 -9.23 -0.13 -0.95
C ALA A 98 -7.73 -0.11 -0.67
N LEU A 99 -7.29 0.51 0.45
CA LEU A 99 -5.88 0.53 0.85
C LEU A 99 -5.31 -0.88 1.02
N PHE A 100 -6.02 -1.77 1.73
CA PHE A 100 -5.53 -3.12 1.95
C PHE A 100 -5.35 -3.89 0.64
N TYR A 101 -6.36 -3.89 -0.24
CA TYR A 101 -6.27 -4.61 -1.50
C TYR A 101 -5.25 -3.99 -2.46
N SER A 102 -5.27 -2.66 -2.65
CA SER A 102 -4.32 -2.00 -3.55
C SER A 102 -2.88 -2.18 -3.09
N THR A 103 -2.62 -2.05 -1.79
CA THR A 103 -1.26 -2.18 -1.25
C THR A 103 -0.80 -3.64 -1.22
N ALA A 104 -1.69 -4.60 -0.97
CA ALA A 104 -1.34 -6.01 -1.10
C ALA A 104 -0.88 -6.34 -2.53
N ILE A 105 -1.68 -5.96 -3.54
CA ILE A 105 -1.32 -6.18 -4.95
C ILE A 105 -0.05 -5.39 -5.32
N GLY A 106 0.06 -4.13 -4.88
CA GLY A 106 1.26 -3.31 -5.06
C GLY A 106 2.52 -3.94 -4.48
N THR A 107 2.42 -4.58 -3.32
CA THR A 107 3.54 -5.30 -2.69
C THR A 107 3.94 -6.52 -3.53
N VAL A 108 2.99 -7.31 -4.01
CA VAL A 108 3.27 -8.43 -4.91
C VAL A 108 3.95 -7.95 -6.20
N MET A 109 3.46 -6.88 -6.82
CA MET A 109 4.07 -6.32 -8.02
C MET A 109 5.52 -5.87 -7.77
N ASN A 110 5.75 -5.12 -6.70
CA ASN A 110 7.11 -4.66 -6.35
C ASN A 110 8.04 -5.84 -6.05
N PHE A 111 7.55 -6.89 -5.38
CA PHE A 111 8.33 -8.10 -5.16
C PHE A 111 8.71 -8.77 -6.48
N LEU A 112 7.76 -8.94 -7.42
CA LEU A 112 8.06 -9.51 -8.74
C LEU A 112 9.08 -8.67 -9.52
N ILE A 113 8.96 -7.34 -9.46
CA ILE A 113 9.90 -6.41 -10.10
C ILE A 113 11.30 -6.53 -9.50
N GLN A 114 11.41 -6.70 -8.19
CA GLN A 114 12.67 -6.98 -7.50
C GLN A 114 13.28 -8.29 -7.99
N GLN A 115 12.49 -9.37 -8.09
CA GLN A 115 12.97 -10.68 -8.57
C GLN A 115 13.43 -10.62 -10.04
N LEU A 116 12.86 -9.74 -10.85
CA LEU A 116 13.25 -9.52 -12.25
C LEU A 116 14.37 -8.47 -12.42
N ASN A 117 14.93 -7.96 -11.31
CA ASN A 117 15.99 -6.95 -11.28
C ASN A 117 15.62 -5.63 -12.00
N TYR A 118 14.35 -5.23 -11.96
CA TYR A 118 13.83 -3.98 -12.53
C TYR A 118 13.53 -2.91 -11.46
N GLN A 119 13.94 -3.12 -10.22
CA GLN A 119 13.61 -2.24 -9.07
C GLN A 119 14.10 -0.80 -9.23
N GLU A 120 15.23 -0.59 -9.94
CA GLU A 120 15.79 0.74 -10.19
C GLU A 120 15.22 1.41 -11.44
N ASN A 121 14.35 0.71 -12.18
CA ASN A 121 13.75 1.26 -13.38
C ASN A 121 12.61 2.22 -13.02
N LEU A 122 12.88 3.52 -13.17
CA LEU A 122 11.94 4.60 -12.89
C LEU A 122 10.61 4.46 -13.66
N ILE A 123 10.64 4.00 -14.91
CA ILE A 123 9.41 3.81 -15.71
C ILE A 123 8.55 2.70 -15.10
N VAL A 124 9.16 1.59 -14.72
CA VAL A 124 8.46 0.47 -14.06
C VAL A 124 7.86 0.93 -12.72
N GLY A 125 8.61 1.68 -11.92
CA GLY A 125 8.11 2.25 -10.66
C GLY A 125 6.92 3.20 -10.85
N ILE A 126 6.95 4.05 -11.88
CA ILE A 126 5.82 4.93 -12.24
C ILE A 126 4.60 4.10 -12.63
N ILE A 127 4.76 3.06 -13.44
CA ILE A 127 3.66 2.18 -13.86
C ILE A 127 3.01 1.50 -12.64
N VAL A 128 3.82 0.97 -11.72
CA VAL A 128 3.32 0.37 -10.47
C VAL A 128 2.51 1.36 -9.65
N ASN A 129 2.99 2.59 -9.52
CA ASN A 129 2.27 3.65 -8.80
C ASN A 129 0.91 3.94 -9.46
N ILE A 130 0.88 4.11 -10.79
CA ILE A 130 -0.36 4.33 -11.55
C ILE A 130 -1.33 3.16 -11.33
N ILE A 131 -0.87 1.92 -11.49
CA ILE A 131 -1.72 0.73 -11.30
C ILE A 131 -2.24 0.68 -9.86
N THR A 132 -1.40 0.94 -8.86
CA THR A 132 -1.80 0.92 -7.46
C THR A 132 -2.87 1.98 -7.17
N THR A 133 -2.73 3.18 -7.72
CA THR A 133 -3.74 4.25 -7.59
C THR A 133 -5.05 3.89 -8.29
N VAL A 134 -4.99 3.29 -9.49
CA VAL A 134 -6.19 2.84 -10.21
C VAL A 134 -6.90 1.73 -9.45
N LEU A 135 -6.15 0.75 -8.92
CA LEU A 135 -6.69 -0.31 -8.08
C LEU A 135 -7.35 0.24 -6.82
N PHE A 136 -6.72 1.22 -6.17
CA PHE A 136 -7.32 1.89 -5.02
C PHE A 136 -8.69 2.48 -5.38
N LEU A 137 -8.78 3.25 -6.47
CA LEU A 137 -10.05 3.86 -6.90
C LEU A 137 -11.08 2.78 -7.29
N PHE A 138 -10.64 1.73 -7.97
CA PHE A 138 -11.49 0.60 -8.33
C PHE A 138 -12.11 -0.07 -7.11
N PHE A 139 -11.31 -0.46 -6.11
CA PHE A 139 -11.81 -1.08 -4.89
C PHE A 139 -12.64 -0.13 -4.04
N TYR A 140 -12.30 1.16 -4.02
CA TYR A 140 -13.11 2.14 -3.30
C TYR A 140 -14.49 2.28 -3.96
N PHE A 141 -14.57 2.30 -5.30
CA PHE A 141 -15.84 2.43 -6.01
C PHE A 141 -16.65 1.12 -6.11
N SER A 142 -16.03 -0.05 -5.96
CA SER A 142 -16.72 -1.35 -6.02
C SER A 142 -17.56 -1.68 -4.78
N GLY A 143 -17.45 -0.87 -3.72
CA GLY A 143 -18.22 -1.03 -2.49
C GLY A 143 -19.66 -0.54 -2.64
N GLU A 144 -20.10 0.28 -1.67
CA GLU A 144 -21.42 0.90 -1.75
C GLU A 144 -21.48 1.94 -2.87
N GLU A 145 -22.68 2.20 -3.39
CA GLU A 145 -22.89 3.35 -4.26
C GLU A 145 -22.55 4.62 -3.48
N LYS A 146 -21.83 5.53 -4.14
CA LYS A 146 -21.31 6.75 -3.52
C LYS A 146 -21.76 7.94 -4.32
N GLU A 147 -22.04 9.01 -3.60
CA GLU A 147 -22.39 10.27 -4.20
C GLU A 147 -21.29 10.78 -5.13
N GLN A 148 -21.71 11.37 -6.26
CA GLN A 148 -20.78 11.78 -7.32
C GLN A 148 -19.74 12.78 -6.82
N HIS A 149 -20.12 13.67 -5.89
CA HIS A 149 -19.22 14.68 -5.37
C HIS A 149 -18.13 14.07 -4.45
N ILE A 150 -18.43 12.99 -3.71
CA ILE A 150 -17.43 12.21 -2.94
C ILE A 150 -16.51 11.44 -3.90
N LYS A 151 -17.06 10.82 -4.95
CA LYS A 151 -16.27 10.14 -5.98
C LYS A 151 -15.27 11.10 -6.65
N LYS A 152 -15.69 12.33 -6.96
CA LYS A 152 -14.82 13.38 -7.49
C LYS A 152 -13.74 13.77 -6.48
N ALA A 153 -14.11 14.01 -5.22
CA ALA A 153 -13.18 14.43 -4.18
C ALA A 153 -12.06 13.41 -3.96
N ILE A 154 -12.39 12.13 -3.79
CA ILE A 154 -11.37 11.11 -3.56
C ILE A 154 -10.48 10.92 -4.79
N THR A 155 -11.04 11.02 -6.00
CA THR A 155 -10.27 10.93 -7.23
C THR A 155 -9.22 12.03 -7.30
N ILE A 156 -9.59 13.27 -6.96
CA ILE A 156 -8.65 14.41 -6.91
C ILE A 156 -7.53 14.13 -5.92
N VAL A 157 -7.87 13.65 -4.72
CA VAL A 157 -6.86 13.33 -3.68
C VAL A 157 -5.90 12.25 -4.15
N GLN A 158 -6.40 11.19 -4.80
CA GLN A 158 -5.57 10.09 -5.30
C GLN A 158 -4.68 10.51 -6.47
N VAL A 159 -5.18 11.34 -7.38
CA VAL A 159 -4.38 11.90 -8.47
C VAL A 159 -3.30 12.84 -7.93
N ALA A 160 -3.62 13.68 -6.93
CA ALA A 160 -2.64 14.53 -6.28
C ALA A 160 -1.53 13.70 -5.62
N TRP A 161 -1.90 12.61 -4.93
CA TRP A 161 -0.92 11.69 -4.34
C TRP A 161 -0.04 10.99 -5.37
N LEU A 162 -0.62 10.56 -6.49
CA LEU A 162 0.13 9.96 -7.59
C LEU A 162 1.17 10.95 -8.13
N VAL A 163 0.78 12.21 -8.39
CA VAL A 163 1.68 13.24 -8.90
C VAL A 163 2.80 13.54 -7.90
N ILE A 164 2.47 13.72 -6.62
CA ILE A 164 3.46 13.95 -5.56
C ILE A 164 4.44 12.76 -5.48
N GLY A 165 3.92 11.53 -5.53
CA GLY A 165 4.74 10.31 -5.49
C GLY A 165 5.73 10.22 -6.66
N ILE A 166 5.28 10.53 -7.88
CA ILE A 166 6.14 10.55 -9.07
C ILE A 166 7.23 11.62 -8.94
N VAL A 167 6.87 12.83 -8.50
CA VAL A 167 7.83 13.94 -8.33
C VAL A 167 8.88 13.58 -7.28
N LEU A 168 8.46 13.05 -6.13
CA LEU A 168 9.38 12.65 -5.06
C LEU A 168 10.29 11.51 -5.50
N SER A 169 9.77 10.50 -6.20
CA SER A 169 10.57 9.40 -6.73
C SER A 169 11.61 9.88 -7.74
N THR A 170 11.24 10.81 -8.63
CA THR A 170 12.16 11.38 -9.62
C THR A 170 13.23 12.24 -8.94
N ALA A 171 12.85 13.09 -7.98
CA ALA A 171 13.78 13.94 -7.24
C ALA A 171 14.77 13.12 -6.41
N PHE A 172 14.32 12.05 -5.77
CA PHE A 172 15.18 11.15 -5.00
C PHE A 172 16.20 10.46 -5.90
N ASN A 173 15.79 9.94 -7.05
CA ASN A 173 16.71 9.33 -8.02
C ASN A 173 17.75 10.33 -8.54
N ALA A 174 17.34 11.57 -8.85
CA ALA A 174 18.26 12.62 -9.28
C ALA A 174 19.26 13.03 -8.17
N LEU A 175 18.83 13.04 -6.91
CA LEU A 175 19.71 13.31 -5.77
C LEU A 175 20.70 12.16 -5.56
N ALA A 176 20.23 10.91 -5.61
CA ALA A 176 21.07 9.73 -5.47
C ALA A 176 22.14 9.65 -6.56
N SER A 177 21.80 9.96 -7.81
CA SER A 177 22.77 10.01 -8.91
C SER A 177 23.82 11.11 -8.74
N ASN A 178 23.45 12.26 -8.15
CA ASN A 178 24.38 13.37 -7.92
C ASN A 178 25.29 13.18 -6.70
N MET A 179 24.94 12.27 -5.76
CA MET A 179 25.77 11.96 -4.59
C MET A 179 26.76 10.82 -4.84
N LEU A 180 26.51 9.98 -5.84
CA LEU A 180 27.32 8.80 -6.18
C LEU A 180 28.20 9.01 -7.43
N GLY A 181 28.06 10.14 -8.12
CA GLY A 181 28.92 10.58 -9.23
C GLY A 181 29.90 11.65 -8.78
#